data_AF-Q2HBX4-F1
#
_entry.id   AF-Q2HBX4-F1
#
_cell.length_a   1.000
_cell.length_b   1.000
_cell.length_c   1.000
_cell.angle_alpha   90.00
_cell.angle_beta   90.00
_cell.angle_gamma   90.00
#
_symmetry.space_group_name_H-M   'P 1'
#
loop_
_entity.id
_entity.type
_entity.pdbx_description
1 polymer ?
#
loop_
_entity_poly.entity_id
_entity_poly.type
_entity_poly.pdbx_seq_one_letter_code
_entity_poly.pdbx_strand_id
1 'polypeptide(L)'
;MQAARVPKTTKQREMWLRTGYVTFAVAALLTVVFAHPSKPLAKPDLKYRHQLPGTQRQKSLSPLRFRADGTFHISIFEDLHFGENAWDAWGPQQDVQSVKVINTVLDSEPDIDLVVLNGDLITGDNTFLENSTDYVDQIVRPFAERGLTWASTYGNHDNHFNISGAHILAREKRWANSRTTQMVPSPDGDDVGVSNYYLPVYPADCTPDDPPSALSPCPPKLLLWFFDSRGGFRYQQRNRTTNALLPLPNWVDARVVNWFRQTTTTLTHTPPTKHTDTQSRPSPFVHIPPLPPSRTPPSPRHPPRTRPARGLDDDGPLARQAQGVVRGRDTRRGV
;
A
#
# COMPACT_ATOMS: atom_id res chain seq x y z
N MET A 1 -65.51 45.91 35.42
CA MET A 1 -64.13 46.30 35.10
C MET A 1 -63.98 46.39 33.58
N GLN A 2 -63.54 47.57 33.13
CA GLN A 2 -63.18 47.99 31.76
C GLN A 2 -62.15 47.03 31.10
N ALA A 3 -61.92 46.93 29.78
CA ALA A 3 -62.50 47.47 28.55
C ALA A 3 -61.97 46.68 27.32
N ALA A 4 -62.88 46.25 26.45
CA ALA A 4 -62.94 46.43 24.99
C ALA A 4 -61.66 46.35 24.09
N ARG A 5 -61.69 45.46 23.06
CA ARG A 5 -61.97 45.76 21.64
C ARG A 5 -61.78 44.55 20.70
N VAL A 6 -62.63 44.52 19.67
CA VAL A 6 -62.73 43.64 18.47
C VAL A 6 -62.61 44.58 17.24
N PRO A 7 -62.44 44.19 15.94
CA PRO A 7 -61.70 43.13 15.20
C PRO A 7 -60.82 43.70 14.02
N LYS A 8 -60.21 42.84 13.18
CA LYS A 8 -60.32 42.81 11.68
C LYS A 8 -59.99 41.39 11.17
N THR A 9 -60.98 40.58 10.75
CA THR A 9 -61.31 40.18 9.34
C THR A 9 -60.13 39.53 8.60
N THR A 10 -60.18 38.32 8.01
CA THR A 10 -61.17 37.80 7.05
C THR A 10 -61.02 36.26 6.91
N LYS A 11 -62.15 35.59 6.58
CA LYS A 11 -62.34 34.19 6.09
C LYS A 11 -61.27 33.77 5.05
N GLN A 12 -60.80 32.52 4.93
CA GLN A 12 -61.46 31.27 4.49
C GLN A 12 -60.52 30.08 4.91
N ARG A 13 -60.90 28.99 5.63
CA ARG A 13 -61.57 27.73 5.22
C ARG A 13 -61.14 27.27 3.80
N GLU A 14 -60.52 26.11 3.51
CA GLU A 14 -60.71 24.71 3.95
C GLU A 14 -59.39 23.92 3.70
N MET A 15 -58.90 23.09 4.62
CA MET A 15 -59.08 21.62 4.75
C MET A 15 -58.51 20.79 3.57
N TRP A 16 -57.45 20.01 3.83
CA TRP A 16 -57.44 18.53 3.75
C TRP A 16 -56.13 17.98 4.35
N LEU A 17 -56.30 17.08 5.31
CA LEU A 17 -55.28 16.21 5.90
C LEU A 17 -54.72 15.25 4.85
N ARG A 18 -53.41 14.95 4.91
CA ARG A 18 -52.86 13.63 4.55
C ARG A 18 -51.45 13.47 5.11
N THR A 19 -51.37 12.74 6.22
CA THR A 19 -50.20 12.06 6.75
C THR A 19 -49.80 10.96 5.77
N GLY A 20 -48.57 10.99 5.25
CA GLY A 20 -48.01 9.94 4.39
C GLY A 20 -47.02 9.08 5.16
N TYR A 21 -47.41 7.85 5.46
CA TYR A 21 -46.52 6.76 5.86
C TYR A 21 -45.74 6.29 4.62
N VAL A 22 -44.40 6.16 4.72
CA VAL A 22 -43.59 5.47 3.71
C VAL A 22 -43.44 4.01 4.15
N THR A 23 -43.95 3.11 3.33
CA THR A 23 -43.88 1.66 3.47
C THR A 23 -42.63 1.13 2.76
N PHE A 24 -41.91 0.21 3.40
CA PHE A 24 -40.89 -0.62 2.74
C PHE A 24 -41.59 -1.69 1.89
N ALA A 25 -41.32 -1.72 0.59
CA ALA A 25 -41.70 -2.80 -0.30
C ALA A 25 -40.48 -3.71 -0.55
N VAL A 26 -40.57 -4.95 -0.07
CA VAL A 26 -39.66 -6.05 -0.45
C VAL A 26 -40.16 -6.59 -1.79
N ALA A 27 -39.37 -6.42 -2.85
CA ALA A 27 -39.62 -7.05 -4.14
C ALA A 27 -38.77 -8.33 -4.24
N ALA A 28 -39.41 -9.48 -4.08
CA ALA A 28 -38.86 -10.76 -4.50
C ALA A 28 -39.08 -10.91 -6.02
N LEU A 29 -38.00 -10.92 -6.80
CA LEU A 29 -38.05 -11.34 -8.20
C LEU A 29 -37.72 -12.83 -8.30
N LEU A 30 -38.72 -13.65 -8.56
CA LEU A 30 -38.54 -14.97 -9.16
C LEU A 30 -38.19 -14.79 -10.64
N THR A 31 -36.96 -15.15 -11.03
CA THR A 31 -36.62 -15.36 -12.44
C THR A 31 -36.66 -16.85 -12.77
N VAL A 32 -37.58 -17.20 -13.67
CA VAL A 32 -37.68 -18.50 -14.34
C VAL A 32 -36.45 -18.71 -15.22
N VAL A 33 -35.71 -19.79 -14.98
CA VAL A 33 -34.56 -20.19 -15.79
C VAL A 33 -35.07 -20.92 -17.05
N PHE A 34 -35.03 -20.25 -18.20
CA PHE A 34 -35.05 -20.94 -19.49
C PHE A 34 -33.61 -21.28 -19.89
N ALA A 35 -33.26 -22.57 -19.82
CA ALA A 35 -32.00 -23.09 -20.31
C ALA A 35 -31.88 -22.85 -21.83
N HIS A 36 -31.13 -21.83 -22.21
CA HIS A 36 -30.64 -21.68 -23.58
C HIS A 36 -29.28 -22.37 -23.68
N PRO A 37 -28.97 -23.09 -24.78
CA PRO A 37 -27.65 -23.64 -25.00
C PRO A 37 -26.65 -22.48 -25.09
N SER A 38 -25.81 -22.35 -24.05
CA SER A 38 -24.75 -21.35 -24.00
C SER A 38 -23.74 -21.66 -25.10
N LYS A 39 -23.57 -20.70 -26.02
CA LYS A 39 -22.40 -20.66 -26.90
C LYS A 39 -21.15 -20.66 -26.00
N PRO A 40 -20.09 -21.39 -26.35
CA PRO A 40 -18.86 -21.40 -25.55
C PRO A 40 -18.36 -19.97 -25.36
N LEU A 41 -18.08 -19.63 -24.10
CA LEU A 41 -17.53 -18.34 -23.70
C LEU A 41 -16.29 -18.04 -24.54
N ALA A 42 -16.25 -16.88 -25.19
CA ALA A 42 -15.06 -16.41 -25.86
C ALA A 42 -13.92 -16.39 -24.82
N LYS A 43 -12.84 -17.12 -25.10
CA LYS A 43 -11.63 -17.10 -24.29
C LYS A 43 -11.19 -15.63 -24.13
N PRO A 44 -10.79 -15.17 -22.94
CA PRO A 44 -10.16 -13.86 -22.82
C PRO A 44 -9.04 -13.78 -23.84
N ASP A 45 -8.99 -12.66 -24.57
CA ASP A 45 -8.10 -12.46 -25.71
C ASP A 45 -6.64 -12.62 -25.26
N LEU A 46 -6.09 -13.82 -25.44
CA LEU A 46 -4.74 -14.27 -25.10
C LEU A 46 -3.65 -13.61 -25.96
N LYS A 47 -3.94 -12.50 -26.63
CA LYS A 47 -3.03 -11.82 -27.55
C LYS A 47 -1.91 -11.01 -26.89
N TYR A 48 -1.98 -10.77 -25.59
CA TYR A 48 -0.94 -9.99 -24.87
C TYR A 48 0.13 -10.83 -24.19
N ARG A 49 0.35 -12.05 -24.66
CA ARG A 49 1.46 -12.91 -24.22
C ARG A 49 2.80 -12.58 -24.88
N HIS A 50 2.90 -11.46 -25.60
CA HIS A 50 4.13 -11.03 -26.27
C HIS A 50 4.66 -9.71 -25.70
N GLN A 51 5.93 -9.80 -25.30
CA GLN A 51 6.83 -8.73 -24.85
C GLN A 51 6.67 -8.25 -23.40
N LEU A 52 6.92 -9.16 -22.46
CA LEU A 52 7.84 -8.79 -21.38
C LEU A 52 9.17 -8.38 -22.05
N PRO A 53 9.75 -7.21 -21.73
CA PRO A 53 11.07 -6.88 -22.24
C PRO A 53 12.01 -8.05 -21.94
N GLY A 54 12.61 -8.62 -22.98
CA GLY A 54 13.66 -9.64 -22.82
C GLY A 54 14.74 -9.12 -21.88
N THR A 55 15.52 -10.03 -21.29
CA THR A 55 16.63 -9.78 -20.35
C THR A 55 17.63 -8.75 -20.87
N GLN A 56 17.25 -7.47 -20.82
CA GLN A 56 18.11 -6.33 -21.03
C GLN A 56 19.03 -6.28 -19.82
N ARG A 57 20.34 -6.26 -20.07
CA ARG A 57 21.36 -6.04 -19.06
C ARG A 57 20.95 -4.82 -18.24
N GLN A 58 20.61 -5.03 -16.97
CA GLN A 58 19.99 -4.03 -16.11
C GLN A 58 20.90 -2.80 -16.06
N LYS A 59 20.54 -1.76 -16.82
CA LYS A 59 21.23 -0.47 -16.76
C LYS A 59 20.98 0.04 -15.35
N SER A 60 22.03 0.32 -14.59
CA SER A 60 21.87 0.84 -13.24
C SER A 60 21.02 2.11 -13.30
N LEU A 61 19.98 2.15 -12.46
CA LEU A 61 19.10 3.30 -12.39
C LEU A 61 19.90 4.51 -11.91
N SER A 62 19.62 5.68 -12.50
CA SER A 62 20.21 6.93 -12.02
C SER A 62 19.90 7.11 -10.52
N PRO A 63 20.83 7.66 -9.73
CA PRO A 63 20.57 7.97 -8.32
C PRO A 63 19.36 8.88 -8.14
N LEU A 64 18.57 8.66 -7.09
CA LEU A 64 17.47 9.56 -6.73
C LEU A 64 18.05 10.90 -6.26
N ARG A 65 17.50 12.01 -6.74
CA ARG A 65 18.02 13.35 -6.48
C ARG A 65 16.89 14.33 -6.28
N PHE A 66 17.12 15.33 -5.44
CA PHE A 66 16.29 16.53 -5.44
C PHE A 66 16.36 17.21 -6.81
N ARG A 67 15.27 17.87 -7.19
CA ARG A 67 15.26 18.79 -8.32
C ARG A 67 16.06 20.06 -8.00
N ALA A 68 16.36 20.84 -9.03
CA ALA A 68 17.09 22.10 -8.89
C ALA A 68 16.37 23.13 -7.99
N ASP A 69 15.04 23.03 -7.87
CA ASP A 69 14.21 23.86 -6.99
C ASP A 69 14.17 23.34 -5.53
N GLY A 70 14.85 22.24 -5.23
CA GLY A 70 14.91 21.62 -3.91
C GLY A 70 13.73 20.68 -3.61
N THR A 71 12.85 20.40 -4.57
CA THR A 71 11.73 19.47 -4.39
C THR A 71 12.12 18.01 -4.64
N PHE A 72 11.39 17.10 -4.01
CA PHE A 72 11.41 15.66 -4.30
C PHE A 72 10.00 15.12 -4.04
N HIS A 73 9.35 14.58 -5.06
CA HIS A 73 7.95 14.16 -5.00
C HIS A 73 7.83 12.65 -5.04
N ILE A 74 7.02 12.13 -4.12
CA ILE A 74 6.74 10.71 -3.98
C ILE A 74 5.24 10.50 -4.12
N SER A 75 4.81 9.66 -5.05
CA SER A 75 3.44 9.14 -5.07
C SER A 75 3.41 7.80 -4.36
N ILE A 76 2.46 7.61 -3.45
CA ILE A 76 2.36 6.41 -2.62
C ILE A 76 1.04 5.70 -2.96
N PHE A 77 1.12 4.40 -3.21
CA PHE A 77 -0.02 3.50 -3.32
C PHE A 77 0.15 2.37 -2.31
N GLU A 78 -0.93 1.97 -1.65
CA GLU A 78 -0.96 0.90 -0.66
C GLU A 78 -2.30 0.17 -0.73
N ASP A 79 -2.37 -1.03 -0.18
CA ASP A 79 -3.60 -1.82 -0.07
C ASP A 79 -4.31 -2.00 -1.42
N LEU A 80 -3.51 -2.29 -2.45
CA LEU A 80 -4.00 -2.45 -3.82
C LEU A 80 -4.76 -3.77 -4.01
N HIS A 81 -4.38 -4.80 -3.25
CA HIS A 81 -5.11 -6.07 -3.14
C HIS A 81 -5.43 -6.77 -4.48
N PHE A 82 -4.56 -6.65 -5.48
CA PHE A 82 -4.81 -7.24 -6.80
C PHE A 82 -5.01 -8.76 -6.72
N GLY A 83 -5.89 -9.29 -7.58
CA GLY A 83 -6.20 -10.72 -7.62
C GLY A 83 -7.20 -11.19 -6.56
N GLU A 84 -7.91 -10.27 -5.90
CA GLU A 84 -9.08 -10.61 -5.09
C GLU A 84 -10.17 -11.26 -5.96
N ASN A 85 -10.76 -12.35 -5.47
CA ASN A 85 -11.83 -13.07 -6.16
C ASN A 85 -11.53 -13.40 -7.64
N ALA A 86 -10.29 -13.81 -7.93
CA ALA A 86 -9.76 -14.00 -9.28
C ALA A 86 -10.51 -15.03 -10.17
N TRP A 87 -11.35 -15.87 -9.58
CA TRP A 87 -12.16 -16.87 -10.29
C TRP A 87 -13.52 -16.33 -10.76
N ASP A 88 -13.92 -15.14 -10.32
CA ASP A 88 -15.16 -14.48 -10.74
C ASP A 88 -14.84 -13.27 -11.64
N ALA A 89 -15.78 -12.88 -12.51
CA ALA A 89 -15.59 -11.71 -13.39
C ALA A 89 -15.49 -10.38 -12.62
N TRP A 90 -16.04 -10.30 -11.40
CA TRP A 90 -16.03 -9.11 -10.58
C TRP A 90 -14.63 -8.71 -10.12
N GLY A 91 -13.80 -9.66 -9.69
CA GLY A 91 -12.44 -9.41 -9.15
C GLY A 91 -11.52 -8.72 -10.15
N PRO A 92 -11.27 -9.32 -11.33
CA PRO A 92 -10.49 -8.68 -12.40
C PRO A 92 -11.05 -7.34 -12.87
N GLN A 93 -12.37 -7.09 -12.74
CA GLN A 93 -12.93 -5.77 -13.01
C GLN A 93 -12.47 -4.75 -11.97
N GLN A 94 -12.35 -5.11 -10.69
CA GLN A 94 -11.81 -4.21 -9.65
C GLN A 94 -10.34 -3.89 -9.91
N ASP A 95 -9.51 -4.88 -10.24
CA ASP A 95 -8.11 -4.66 -10.65
C ASP A 95 -8.00 -3.62 -11.77
N VAL A 96 -8.88 -3.70 -12.79
CA VAL A 96 -8.95 -2.72 -13.87
C VAL A 96 -9.35 -1.32 -13.37
N GLN A 97 -10.28 -1.21 -12.42
CA GLN A 97 -10.62 0.10 -11.83
C GLN A 97 -9.46 0.65 -10.99
N SER A 98 -8.76 -0.19 -10.23
CA SER A 98 -7.56 0.21 -9.47
C SER A 98 -6.48 0.75 -10.42
N VAL A 99 -6.24 0.09 -11.56
CA VAL A 99 -5.34 0.63 -12.61
C VAL A 99 -5.80 1.99 -13.14
N LYS A 100 -7.11 2.24 -13.28
CA LYS A 100 -7.60 3.57 -13.69
C LYS A 100 -7.34 4.64 -12.63
N VAL A 101 -7.51 4.30 -11.36
CA VAL A 101 -7.18 5.21 -10.25
C VAL A 101 -5.68 5.52 -10.25
N ILE A 102 -4.84 4.49 -10.38
CA ILE A 102 -3.38 4.65 -10.50
C ILE A 102 -3.06 5.62 -11.64
N ASN A 103 -3.58 5.39 -12.85
CA ASN A 103 -3.33 6.28 -13.99
C ASN A 103 -3.82 7.71 -13.71
N THR A 104 -5.00 7.88 -13.13
CA THR A 104 -5.57 9.21 -12.83
C THR A 104 -4.67 9.99 -11.87
N VAL A 105 -4.14 9.34 -10.83
CA VAL A 105 -3.18 9.95 -9.89
C VAL A 105 -1.90 10.33 -10.61
N LEU A 106 -1.31 9.41 -11.39
CA LEU A 106 -0.06 9.66 -12.12
C LEU A 106 -0.21 10.77 -13.18
N ASP A 107 -1.36 10.87 -13.83
CA ASP A 107 -1.63 11.91 -14.83
C ASP A 107 -1.87 13.29 -14.20
N SER A 108 -2.30 13.33 -12.93
CA SER A 108 -2.54 14.57 -12.18
C SER A 108 -1.28 15.11 -11.51
N GLU A 109 -0.24 14.28 -11.36
CA GLU A 109 1.00 14.58 -10.66
C GLU A 109 2.19 14.47 -11.65
N PRO A 110 2.49 15.52 -12.44
CA PRO A 110 3.45 15.43 -13.55
C PRO A 110 4.91 15.28 -13.09
N ASP A 111 5.22 15.71 -11.87
CA ASP A 111 6.59 15.83 -11.37
C ASP A 111 6.91 14.73 -10.35
N ILE A 112 6.67 13.46 -10.65
CA ILE A 112 6.98 12.34 -9.73
C ILE A 112 8.45 11.91 -9.86
N ASP A 113 9.19 11.87 -8.75
CA ASP A 113 10.58 11.36 -8.74
C ASP A 113 10.66 9.88 -8.36
N LEU A 114 9.70 9.39 -7.57
CA LEU A 114 9.62 8.02 -7.10
C LEU A 114 8.16 7.63 -6.85
N VAL A 115 7.76 6.46 -7.31
CA VAL A 115 6.52 5.81 -6.84
C VAL A 115 6.86 4.85 -5.71
N VAL A 116 6.07 4.84 -4.65
CA VAL A 116 6.19 3.87 -3.55
C VAL A 116 4.95 2.98 -3.49
N LEU A 117 5.18 1.67 -3.49
CA LEU A 117 4.20 0.63 -3.23
C LEU A 117 4.33 0.19 -1.76
N ASN A 118 3.42 0.60 -0.87
CA ASN A 118 3.56 0.47 0.58
C ASN A 118 2.79 -0.73 1.18
N GLY A 119 2.94 -1.90 0.57
CA GLY A 119 2.41 -3.18 1.06
C GLY A 119 0.99 -3.50 0.61
N ASP A 120 0.64 -4.78 0.80
CA ASP A 120 -0.60 -5.42 0.38
C ASP A 120 -0.92 -5.16 -1.10
N LEU A 121 0.08 -5.48 -1.93
CA LEU A 121 0.01 -5.31 -3.38
C LEU A 121 -0.94 -6.34 -3.99
N ILE A 122 -0.87 -7.57 -3.49
CA ILE A 122 -1.60 -8.73 -4.01
C ILE A 122 -2.38 -9.38 -2.88
N THR A 123 -3.62 -9.76 -3.15
CA THR A 123 -4.44 -10.56 -2.22
C THR A 123 -3.97 -12.02 -2.25
N GLY A 124 -2.98 -12.35 -1.41
CA GLY A 124 -2.39 -13.69 -1.37
C GLY A 124 -3.38 -14.83 -1.07
N ASP A 125 -4.50 -14.55 -0.42
CA ASP A 125 -5.54 -15.52 -0.05
C ASP A 125 -6.33 -16.09 -1.24
N ASN A 126 -6.33 -15.39 -2.38
CA ASN A 126 -7.19 -15.71 -3.53
C ASN A 126 -6.42 -16.04 -4.82
N THR A 127 -5.10 -15.91 -4.79
CA THR A 127 -4.26 -16.16 -5.97
C THR A 127 -3.87 -17.62 -6.12
N PHE A 128 -3.61 -18.03 -7.36
CA PHE A 128 -3.14 -19.36 -7.69
C PHE A 128 -1.60 -19.41 -7.67
N LEU A 129 -1.05 -20.54 -7.27
CA LEU A 129 0.41 -20.74 -7.12
C LEU A 129 1.17 -20.41 -8.41
N GLU A 130 0.57 -20.71 -9.55
CA GLU A 130 1.20 -20.64 -10.87
C GLU A 130 1.34 -19.21 -11.40
N ASN A 131 0.50 -18.28 -10.92
CA ASN A 131 0.39 -16.93 -11.48
C ASN A 131 0.23 -15.81 -10.46
N SER A 132 0.38 -16.09 -9.15
CA SER A 132 0.17 -15.11 -8.10
C SER A 132 0.99 -13.82 -8.28
N THR A 133 2.21 -13.92 -8.80
CA THR A 133 3.06 -12.75 -9.07
C THR A 133 2.76 -12.01 -10.37
N ASP A 134 1.93 -12.54 -11.28
CA ASP A 134 1.62 -11.88 -12.55
C ASP A 134 0.87 -10.55 -12.35
N TYR A 135 0.18 -10.39 -11.21
CA TYR A 135 -0.48 -9.13 -10.83
C TYR A 135 0.51 -7.97 -10.63
N VAL A 136 1.77 -8.25 -10.26
CA VAL A 136 2.83 -7.22 -10.19
C VAL A 136 2.94 -6.47 -11.51
N ASP A 137 2.89 -7.19 -12.64
CA ASP A 137 3.01 -6.58 -13.96
C ASP A 137 1.83 -5.66 -14.29
N GLN A 138 0.64 -5.93 -13.75
CA GLN A 138 -0.52 -5.04 -13.92
C GLN A 138 -0.35 -3.75 -13.12
N ILE A 139 0.16 -3.87 -11.89
CA ILE A 139 0.39 -2.74 -10.97
C ILE A 139 1.47 -1.81 -11.51
N VAL A 140 2.61 -2.35 -11.96
CA VAL A 140 3.79 -1.54 -12.30
C VAL A 140 3.83 -1.08 -13.76
N ARG A 141 3.01 -1.66 -14.64
CA ARG A 141 2.96 -1.26 -16.06
C ARG A 141 2.71 0.26 -16.25
N PRO A 142 1.74 0.91 -15.57
CA PRO A 142 1.55 2.36 -15.64
C PRO A 142 2.80 3.17 -15.28
N PHE A 143 3.63 2.67 -14.34
CA PHE A 143 4.88 3.33 -13.96
C PHE A 143 5.94 3.16 -15.06
N ALA A 144 6.06 1.93 -15.58
CA ALA A 144 7.02 1.60 -16.62
C ALA A 144 6.76 2.32 -17.95
N GLU A 145 5.51 2.41 -18.37
CA GLU A 145 5.13 3.14 -19.59
C GLU A 145 5.45 4.64 -19.51
N ARG A 146 5.47 5.21 -18.29
CA ARG A 146 5.84 6.61 -18.03
C ARG A 146 7.34 6.80 -17.75
N GLY A 147 8.14 5.73 -17.76
CA GLY A 147 9.55 5.78 -17.39
C GLY A 147 9.79 6.11 -15.91
N LEU A 148 8.76 6.02 -15.07
CA LEU A 148 8.86 6.24 -13.63
C LEU A 148 9.59 5.08 -12.97
N THR A 149 10.34 5.40 -11.94
CA THR A 149 10.99 4.40 -11.09
C THR A 149 10.18 4.22 -9.82
N TRP A 150 10.20 3.01 -9.26
CA TRP A 150 9.44 2.71 -8.05
C TRP A 150 10.24 1.89 -7.04
N ALA A 151 9.72 1.86 -5.83
CA ALA A 151 10.22 1.08 -4.71
C ALA A 151 9.04 0.49 -3.94
N SER A 152 9.19 -0.71 -3.40
CA SER A 152 8.12 -1.41 -2.70
C SER A 152 8.53 -1.82 -1.28
N THR A 153 7.58 -1.87 -0.35
CA THR A 153 7.63 -2.72 0.84
C THR A 153 6.44 -3.67 0.84
N TYR A 154 6.53 -4.78 1.55
CA TYR A 154 5.49 -5.82 1.56
C TYR A 154 4.71 -5.85 2.87
N GLY A 155 3.44 -6.22 2.73
CA GLY A 155 2.47 -6.37 3.82
C GLY A 155 2.16 -7.82 4.15
N ASN A 156 1.08 -8.03 4.90
CA ASN A 156 0.66 -9.35 5.34
C ASN A 156 -0.05 -10.16 4.26
N HIS A 157 -0.73 -9.53 3.30
CA HIS A 157 -1.37 -10.24 2.19
C HIS A 157 -0.37 -10.60 1.07
N ASP A 158 0.79 -9.94 1.02
CA ASP A 158 1.89 -10.28 0.13
C ASP A 158 2.60 -11.60 0.50
N ASN A 159 2.24 -12.21 1.64
CA ASN A 159 2.75 -13.50 2.09
C ASN A 159 1.60 -14.46 2.43
N HIS A 160 1.40 -15.47 1.60
CA HIS A 160 0.37 -16.48 1.81
C HIS A 160 0.85 -17.86 1.31
N PHE A 161 0.00 -18.88 1.36
CA PHE A 161 0.37 -20.23 0.92
C PHE A 161 0.88 -20.28 -0.54
N ASN A 162 0.32 -19.45 -1.43
CA ASN A 162 0.61 -19.44 -2.87
C ASN A 162 1.49 -18.28 -3.34
N ILE A 163 1.94 -17.40 -2.44
CA ILE A 163 2.74 -16.23 -2.77
C ILE A 163 3.70 -15.89 -1.64
N SER A 164 4.88 -15.37 -1.97
CA SER A 164 5.85 -14.89 -0.99
C SER A 164 6.44 -13.56 -1.45
N GLY A 165 6.86 -12.73 -0.49
CA GLY A 165 7.60 -11.50 -0.79
C GLY A 165 8.84 -11.76 -1.65
N ALA A 166 9.49 -12.93 -1.52
CA ALA A 166 10.66 -13.28 -2.34
C ALA A 166 10.28 -13.49 -3.81
N HIS A 167 9.12 -14.09 -4.10
CA HIS A 167 8.62 -14.24 -5.46
C HIS A 167 8.13 -12.90 -6.04
N ILE A 168 7.50 -12.05 -5.23
CA ILE A 168 7.14 -10.67 -5.63
C ILE A 168 8.41 -9.90 -6.00
N LEU A 169 9.44 -9.90 -5.14
CA LEU A 169 10.73 -9.24 -5.43
C LEU A 169 11.38 -9.78 -6.71
N ALA A 170 11.35 -11.11 -6.90
CA ALA A 170 11.90 -11.73 -8.11
C ALA A 170 11.13 -11.31 -9.39
N ARG A 171 9.82 -11.05 -9.30
CA ARG A 171 9.02 -10.53 -10.41
C ARG A 171 9.28 -9.04 -10.65
N GLU A 172 9.32 -8.24 -9.59
CA GLU A 172 9.64 -6.81 -9.67
C GLU A 172 11.03 -6.57 -10.29
N LYS A 173 12.03 -7.39 -9.96
CA LYS A 173 13.39 -7.30 -10.54
C LYS A 173 13.48 -7.60 -12.04
N ARG A 174 12.41 -8.10 -12.67
CA ARG A 174 12.33 -8.23 -14.14
C ARG A 174 12.15 -6.87 -14.82
N TRP A 175 11.75 -5.85 -14.06
CA TRP A 175 11.55 -4.50 -14.56
C TRP A 175 12.78 -3.63 -14.25
N ALA A 176 13.33 -2.98 -15.28
CA ALA A 176 14.58 -2.21 -15.16
C ALA A 176 14.47 -1.00 -14.22
N ASN A 177 13.26 -0.52 -13.96
CA ASN A 177 12.92 0.65 -13.17
C ASN A 177 12.46 0.36 -11.74
N SER A 178 12.45 -0.92 -11.34
CA SER A 178 12.32 -1.30 -9.94
C SER A 178 13.60 -0.99 -9.16
N ARG A 179 13.46 -0.28 -8.04
CA ARG A 179 14.51 -0.05 -7.03
C ARG A 179 14.39 -0.98 -5.83
N THR A 180 13.34 -1.81 -5.77
CA THR A 180 13.11 -2.70 -4.64
C THR A 180 14.26 -3.69 -4.50
N THR A 181 14.79 -3.82 -3.29
CA THR A 181 15.91 -4.71 -3.01
C THR A 181 15.80 -5.30 -1.61
N GLN A 182 16.75 -6.15 -1.26
CA GLN A 182 16.87 -6.80 0.03
C GLN A 182 18.29 -6.56 0.54
N MET A 183 18.41 -5.77 1.62
CA MET A 183 19.70 -5.48 2.27
C MET A 183 19.91 -6.27 3.56
N VAL A 184 18.85 -6.92 4.08
CA VAL A 184 18.92 -7.84 5.22
C VAL A 184 18.76 -9.27 4.72
N PRO A 185 19.82 -10.10 4.77
CA PRO A 185 19.73 -11.49 4.34
C PRO A 185 18.74 -12.28 5.19
N SER A 186 18.04 -13.20 4.54
CA SER A 186 17.10 -14.11 5.18
C SER A 186 17.37 -15.53 4.72
N PRO A 187 18.35 -16.23 5.33
CA PRO A 187 18.83 -17.53 4.86
C PRO A 187 17.73 -18.59 4.77
N ASP A 188 16.76 -18.51 5.68
CA ASP A 188 15.66 -19.48 5.83
C ASP A 188 14.37 -19.06 5.07
N GLY A 189 14.41 -17.99 4.26
CA GLY A 189 13.27 -17.53 3.45
C GLY A 189 12.72 -16.17 3.87
N ASP A 190 11.45 -16.08 4.25
CA ASP A 190 10.73 -14.83 4.62
C ASP A 190 10.84 -14.46 6.11
N ASP A 191 11.73 -15.12 6.85
CA ASP A 191 11.84 -15.00 8.31
C ASP A 191 12.13 -13.60 8.84
N VAL A 192 12.88 -12.77 8.13
CA VAL A 192 13.12 -11.36 8.53
C VAL A 192 12.29 -10.35 7.74
N GLY A 193 11.48 -10.82 6.78
CA GLY A 193 10.91 -10.00 5.72
C GLY A 193 11.92 -9.76 4.58
N VAL A 194 11.41 -9.54 3.38
CA VAL A 194 12.18 -9.49 2.14
C VAL A 194 12.55 -8.06 1.76
N SER A 195 11.60 -7.13 1.82
CA SER A 195 11.76 -5.74 1.35
C SER A 195 12.36 -4.81 2.40
N ASN A 196 13.42 -5.25 3.09
CA ASN A 196 14.15 -4.46 4.09
C ASN A 196 15.39 -3.79 3.46
N TYR A 197 15.33 -2.49 3.21
CA TYR A 197 16.40 -1.72 2.55
C TYR A 197 16.22 -0.21 2.76
N TYR A 198 17.14 0.59 2.21
CA TYR A 198 16.98 2.04 2.13
C TYR A 198 17.38 2.55 0.75
N LEU A 199 16.83 3.72 0.38
CA LEU A 199 17.20 4.46 -0.82
C LEU A 199 17.72 5.85 -0.46
N PRO A 200 18.95 6.20 -0.87
CA PRO A 200 19.50 7.54 -0.70
C PRO A 200 18.94 8.51 -1.76
N VAL A 201 18.63 9.73 -1.32
CA VAL A 201 18.28 10.87 -2.19
C VAL A 201 19.33 11.96 -2.02
N TYR A 202 19.93 12.35 -3.14
CA TYR A 202 21.09 13.23 -3.19
C TYR A 202 20.73 14.66 -3.60
N PRO A 203 21.60 15.66 -3.35
CA PRO A 203 21.49 16.99 -3.96
C PRO A 203 21.39 16.92 -5.50
N ALA A 204 20.73 17.92 -6.09
CA ALA A 204 20.47 18.00 -7.53
C ALA A 204 21.76 17.93 -8.37
N ASP A 205 22.80 18.62 -7.93
CA ASP A 205 24.01 18.97 -8.68
C ASP A 205 25.21 18.05 -8.39
N CYS A 206 25.00 16.90 -7.76
CA CYS A 206 26.12 16.08 -7.30
C CYS A 206 26.41 14.87 -8.21
N THR A 207 27.47 14.10 -7.95
CA THR A 207 27.60 12.73 -8.49
C THR A 207 27.90 11.81 -7.33
N PRO A 208 26.98 10.92 -6.94
CA PRO A 208 27.15 10.14 -5.72
C PRO A 208 28.06 8.93 -5.94
N ASP A 209 28.74 8.56 -4.86
CA ASP A 209 29.48 7.30 -4.78
C ASP A 209 28.52 6.11 -4.66
N ASP A 210 28.97 4.95 -5.16
CA ASP A 210 28.29 3.66 -5.00
C ASP A 210 29.29 2.65 -4.39
N PRO A 211 29.12 2.22 -3.11
CA PRO A 211 28.00 2.50 -2.23
C PRO A 211 28.02 3.93 -1.63
N PRO A 212 26.88 4.42 -1.10
CA PRO A 212 26.77 5.75 -0.50
C PRO A 212 27.71 5.91 0.71
N SER A 213 28.36 7.07 0.82
CA SER A 213 29.23 7.41 1.97
C SER A 213 28.87 8.77 2.56
N ALA A 214 28.81 8.85 3.89
CA ALA A 214 28.62 10.10 4.63
C ALA A 214 29.85 11.02 4.57
N LEU A 215 31.01 10.47 4.20
CA LEU A 215 32.27 11.19 4.02
C LEU A 215 32.50 11.60 2.55
N SER A 216 31.57 11.25 1.66
CA SER A 216 31.60 11.66 0.25
C SER A 216 31.45 13.18 0.12
N PRO A 217 32.03 13.82 -0.90
CA PRO A 217 31.66 15.20 -1.26
C PRO A 217 30.18 15.32 -1.68
N CYS A 218 29.51 14.21 -2.02
CA CYS A 218 28.06 14.15 -2.17
C CYS A 218 27.40 13.17 -1.17
N PRO A 219 27.22 13.57 0.11
CA PRO A 219 26.45 12.77 1.03
C PRO A 219 24.95 12.88 0.70
N PRO A 220 24.16 11.81 0.92
CA PRO A 220 22.71 11.87 0.74
C PRO A 220 22.08 12.88 1.72
N LYS A 221 21.03 13.58 1.26
CA LYS A 221 20.28 14.56 2.06
C LYS A 221 19.01 13.96 2.69
N LEU A 222 18.50 12.87 2.11
CA LEU A 222 17.34 12.13 2.59
C LEU A 222 17.59 10.63 2.42
N LEU A 223 17.19 9.84 3.41
CA LEU A 223 17.19 8.38 3.36
C LEU A 223 15.75 7.89 3.50
N LEU A 224 15.26 7.23 2.45
CA LEU A 224 13.97 6.54 2.46
C LEU A 224 14.20 5.13 2.98
N TRP A 225 13.60 4.78 4.11
CA TRP A 225 13.76 3.46 4.73
C TRP A 225 12.53 2.61 4.46
N PHE A 226 12.72 1.37 4.04
CA PHE A 226 11.66 0.41 3.78
C PHE A 226 11.79 -0.75 4.77
N PHE A 227 10.70 -0.99 5.51
CA PHE A 227 10.63 -2.04 6.51
C PHE A 227 9.50 -2.99 6.16
N ASP A 228 9.85 -4.27 6.00
CA ASP A 228 8.90 -5.35 5.81
C ASP A 228 8.34 -5.75 7.18
N SER A 229 7.07 -5.42 7.41
CA SER A 229 6.38 -5.76 8.65
C SER A 229 5.93 -7.22 8.72
N ARG A 230 6.15 -8.01 7.66
CA ARG A 230 5.75 -9.41 7.53
C ARG A 230 4.23 -9.58 7.78
N GLY A 231 3.85 -10.74 8.33
CA GLY A 231 2.47 -11.16 8.55
C GLY A 231 2.00 -12.16 7.48
N GLY A 232 0.74 -12.58 7.57
CA GLY A 232 0.19 -13.61 6.69
C GLY A 232 0.68 -15.01 7.04
N PHE A 233 1.02 -15.80 6.03
CA PHE A 233 1.40 -17.20 6.19
C PHE A 233 2.63 -17.59 5.38
N ARG A 234 3.38 -18.54 5.92
CA ARG A 234 4.57 -19.14 5.31
C ARG A 234 4.22 -19.77 3.98
N TYR A 235 5.02 -19.46 2.97
CA TYR A 235 4.89 -20.04 1.63
C TYR A 235 4.97 -21.57 1.65
N GLN A 236 3.95 -22.23 1.10
CA GLN A 236 3.86 -23.69 0.96
C GLN A 236 4.06 -24.49 2.26
N GLN A 237 3.86 -23.88 3.43
CA GLN A 237 4.06 -24.54 4.73
C GLN A 237 2.76 -24.66 5.51
N ARG A 238 2.53 -25.86 6.05
CA ARG A 238 1.41 -26.19 6.93
C ARG A 238 1.92 -26.88 8.18
N ASN A 239 1.20 -26.71 9.27
CA ASN A 239 1.40 -27.49 10.47
C ASN A 239 1.18 -28.99 10.14
N ARG A 240 2.18 -29.83 10.44
CA ARG A 240 2.15 -31.27 10.10
C ARG A 240 1.01 -32.05 10.76
N THR A 241 0.51 -31.57 11.90
CA THR A 241 -0.52 -32.26 12.69
C THR A 241 -1.91 -31.72 12.35
N THR A 242 -2.09 -30.40 12.30
CA THR A 242 -3.40 -29.78 12.12
C THR A 242 -3.72 -29.46 10.66
N ASN A 243 -2.75 -29.56 9.75
CA ASN A 243 -2.83 -29.12 8.36
C ASN A 243 -3.18 -27.63 8.17
N ALA A 244 -3.18 -26.84 9.26
CA ALA A 244 -3.40 -25.41 9.22
C ALA A 244 -2.21 -24.70 8.56
N LEU A 245 -2.46 -23.57 7.91
CA LEU A 245 -1.40 -22.70 7.40
C LEU A 245 -0.50 -22.25 8.55
N LEU A 246 0.81 -22.22 8.32
CA LEU A 246 1.78 -21.81 9.33
C LEU A 246 1.91 -20.28 9.30
N PRO A 247 1.53 -19.55 10.36
CA PRO A 247 1.52 -18.09 10.33
C PRO A 247 2.94 -17.50 10.37
N LEU A 248 3.06 -16.32 9.77
CA LEU A 248 4.23 -15.45 9.85
C LEU A 248 4.07 -14.46 11.02
N PRO A 249 5.14 -14.14 11.77
CA PRO A 249 5.14 -12.98 12.67
C PRO A 249 4.80 -11.70 11.90
N ASN A 250 4.02 -10.79 12.48
CA ASN A 250 3.53 -9.57 11.84
C ASN A 250 4.14 -8.29 12.48
N TRP A 251 5.47 -8.27 12.61
CA TRP A 251 6.25 -7.12 13.06
C TRP A 251 7.61 -7.10 12.37
N VAL A 252 8.33 -5.98 12.42
CA VAL A 252 9.71 -5.88 11.90
C VAL A 252 10.66 -6.73 12.75
N ASP A 253 11.46 -7.60 12.13
CA ASP A 253 12.35 -8.52 12.85
C ASP A 253 13.48 -7.79 13.61
N ALA A 254 13.90 -8.34 14.75
CA ALA A 254 14.98 -7.75 15.56
C ALA A 254 16.31 -7.64 14.78
N ARG A 255 16.57 -8.55 13.83
CA ARG A 255 17.75 -8.47 12.95
C ARG A 255 17.71 -7.24 12.05
N VAL A 256 16.52 -6.87 11.54
CA VAL A 256 16.32 -5.64 10.76
C VAL A 256 16.54 -4.41 11.62
N VAL A 257 16.04 -4.42 12.87
CA VAL A 257 16.29 -3.31 13.82
C VAL A 257 17.78 -3.13 14.10
N ASN A 258 18.52 -4.22 14.30
CA ASN A 258 19.97 -4.17 14.51
C ASN A 258 20.70 -3.65 13.28
N TRP A 259 20.34 -4.13 12.08
CA TRP A 259 20.88 -3.62 10.82
C TRP A 259 20.60 -2.12 10.65
N PHE A 260 19.38 -1.66 10.90
CA PHE A 260 18.99 -0.26 10.82
C PHE A 260 19.85 0.61 11.75
N ARG A 261 20.02 0.20 13.02
CA ARG A 261 20.85 0.93 14.00
C ARG A 261 22.30 1.03 13.55
N GLN A 262 22.92 -0.09 13.15
CA GLN A 262 24.31 -0.13 12.70
C GLN A 262 24.54 0.70 11.42
N THR A 263 23.62 0.57 10.47
CA THR A 263 23.67 1.30 9.19
C THR A 263 23.50 2.80 9.42
N THR A 264 22.53 3.21 10.25
CA THR A 264 22.31 4.62 10.59
C THR A 264 23.54 5.21 11.27
N THR A 265 24.16 4.50 12.22
CA THR A 265 25.41 4.95 12.85
C THR A 265 26.52 5.18 11.82
N THR A 266 26.68 4.23 10.88
CA THR A 266 27.68 4.34 9.79
C THR A 266 27.42 5.54 8.88
N LEU A 267 26.15 5.78 8.52
CA LEU A 267 25.73 6.89 7.65
C LEU A 267 25.69 8.26 8.36
N THR A 268 25.85 8.32 9.68
CA THR A 268 25.75 9.57 10.48
C THR A 268 27.02 9.92 11.23
N HIS A 269 28.15 9.25 10.99
CA HIS A 269 29.44 9.49 11.66
C HIS A 269 30.08 10.88 11.42
N THR A 270 29.37 11.85 10.86
CA THR A 270 29.86 13.22 10.69
C THR A 270 29.53 14.04 11.95
N PRO A 271 30.53 14.58 12.70
CA PRO A 271 30.27 15.50 13.80
C PRO A 271 29.47 16.73 13.32
N PRO A 272 28.53 17.27 14.10
CA PRO A 272 27.80 18.47 13.72
C PRO A 272 28.78 19.64 13.63
N THR A 273 29.20 19.99 12.41
CA THR A 273 29.88 21.26 12.16
C THR A 273 28.82 22.36 12.08
N LYS A 274 29.16 23.57 12.53
CA LYS A 274 28.26 24.74 12.65
C LYS A 274 27.51 25.15 11.35
N HIS A 275 27.76 24.48 10.22
CA HIS A 275 27.18 24.79 8.90
C HIS A 275 26.44 23.62 8.23
N THR A 276 26.30 22.46 8.88
CA THR A 276 25.58 21.31 8.31
C THR A 276 24.36 20.96 9.17
N ASP A 277 23.30 21.78 9.09
CA ASP A 277 21.95 21.45 9.57
C ASP A 277 21.24 20.45 8.62
N THR A 278 22.01 19.56 7.98
CA THR A 278 21.49 18.54 7.07
C THR A 278 21.70 17.17 7.67
N GLN A 279 21.10 16.94 8.84
CA GLN A 279 20.93 15.59 9.33
C GLN A 279 19.93 14.91 8.39
N SER A 280 20.37 13.87 7.67
CA SER A 280 19.50 13.09 6.80
C SER A 280 18.27 12.65 7.58
N ARG A 281 17.10 13.18 7.22
CA ARG A 281 15.84 12.88 7.91
C ARG A 281 15.40 11.47 7.49
N PRO A 282 15.29 10.49 8.39
CA PRO A 282 14.78 9.17 8.01
C PRO A 282 13.29 9.29 7.68
N SER A 283 12.89 8.81 6.51
CA SER A 283 11.48 8.67 6.12
C SER A 283 11.13 7.19 6.04
N PRO A 284 10.48 6.61 7.07
CA PRO A 284 10.16 5.18 7.08
C PRO A 284 8.87 4.89 6.30
N PHE A 285 8.93 3.86 5.46
CA PHE A 285 7.81 3.16 4.85
C PHE A 285 7.64 1.81 5.53
N VAL A 286 6.44 1.58 6.03
CA VAL A 286 6.04 0.34 6.71
C VAL A 286 4.55 0.16 6.44
N HIS A 287 4.16 -1.06 6.07
CA HIS A 287 2.77 -1.35 5.74
C HIS A 287 1.90 -1.37 7.01
N ILE A 288 2.20 -2.28 7.95
CA ILE A 288 1.54 -2.26 9.26
C ILE A 288 2.36 -1.36 10.20
N PRO A 289 1.86 -0.20 10.64
CA PRO A 289 2.63 0.69 11.49
C PRO A 289 2.80 0.09 12.91
N PRO A 290 3.96 0.33 13.56
CA PRO A 290 4.09 0.09 14.99
C PRO A 290 3.14 1.01 15.76
N LEU A 291 2.80 0.66 17.00
CA LEU A 291 2.07 1.57 17.89
C LEU A 291 2.80 2.92 17.93
N PRO A 292 2.11 4.06 17.71
CA PRO A 292 2.71 5.33 18.05
C PRO A 292 3.07 5.27 19.53
N PRO A 293 4.30 5.66 19.93
CA PRO A 293 4.57 5.86 21.34
C PRO A 293 3.47 6.79 21.86
N SER A 294 2.81 6.38 22.94
CA SER A 294 1.73 7.13 23.59
C SER A 294 1.95 8.63 23.45
N ARG A 295 1.09 9.30 22.66
CA ARG A 295 1.07 10.76 22.39
C ARG A 295 2.35 11.46 22.84
N THR A 296 3.27 11.74 21.90
CA THR A 296 4.18 12.87 22.08
C THR A 296 3.34 14.05 22.57
N PRO A 297 3.56 14.59 23.79
CA PRO A 297 2.77 15.72 24.25
C PRO A 297 2.90 16.83 23.21
N PRO A 298 1.79 17.50 22.83
CA PRO A 298 1.81 18.47 21.76
C PRO A 298 2.91 19.50 22.06
N SER A 299 3.85 19.64 21.13
CA SER A 299 4.81 20.74 21.19
C SER A 299 4.00 22.03 21.15
N PRO A 300 4.24 23.00 22.05
CA PRO A 300 3.50 24.26 22.07
C PRO A 300 3.63 25.08 20.77
N ARG A 301 4.48 24.66 19.82
CA ARG A 301 4.64 25.27 18.50
C ARG A 301 3.70 24.72 17.41
N HIS A 302 3.04 23.59 17.65
CA HIS A 302 2.10 22.99 16.69
C HIS A 302 0.82 22.56 17.41
N PRO A 303 -0.27 23.36 17.34
CA PRO A 303 -1.56 22.93 17.86
C PRO A 303 -1.99 21.62 17.16
N PRO A 304 -2.70 20.73 17.86
CA PRO A 304 -3.18 19.48 17.26
C PRO A 304 -3.97 19.81 15.99
N ARG A 305 -3.64 19.12 14.88
CA ARG A 305 -4.37 19.24 13.61
C ARG A 305 -5.86 19.04 13.90
N THR A 306 -6.66 20.08 13.63
CA THR A 306 -8.12 20.10 13.79
C THR A 306 -8.86 19.46 12.62
N ARG A 307 -8.14 18.84 11.67
CA ARG A 307 -8.74 18.12 10.54
C ARG A 307 -8.60 16.62 10.78
N PRO A 308 -9.70 15.87 10.84
CA PRO A 308 -9.63 14.41 10.86
C PRO A 308 -8.87 13.94 9.63
N ALA A 309 -7.99 12.97 9.83
CA ALA A 309 -7.35 12.27 8.75
C ALA A 309 -8.37 11.27 8.21
N ARG A 310 -9.14 11.70 7.19
CA ARG A 310 -10.08 10.83 6.48
C ARG A 310 -9.40 9.50 6.12
N GLY A 311 -10.05 8.37 6.37
CA GLY A 311 -9.48 7.04 6.27
C GLY A 311 -8.92 6.54 7.60
N LEU A 312 -7.88 7.17 8.15
CA LEU A 312 -7.27 6.74 9.42
C LEU A 312 -8.21 6.81 10.63
N ASP A 313 -9.11 7.79 10.64
CA ASP A 313 -10.09 7.97 11.72
C ASP A 313 -11.40 7.18 11.49
N ASP A 314 -11.56 6.58 10.30
CA ASP A 314 -12.80 5.90 9.90
C ASP A 314 -12.78 4.39 10.20
N ASP A 315 -11.61 3.80 10.48
CA ASP A 315 -11.42 2.38 10.78
C ASP A 315 -11.22 2.08 12.27
N GLY A 316 -12.17 1.35 12.87
CA GLY A 316 -12.23 1.10 14.31
C GLY A 316 -12.34 -0.39 14.68
N PRO A 317 -11.24 -1.07 15.07
CA PRO A 317 -9.86 -0.59 15.16
C PRO A 317 -9.00 -0.95 13.93
N LEU A 318 -8.15 -0.01 13.49
CA LEU A 318 -7.02 -0.29 12.58
C LEU A 318 -6.15 -1.44 13.09
N ALA A 319 -5.78 -2.35 12.18
CA ALA A 319 -4.83 -3.42 12.43
C ALA A 319 -3.44 -2.85 12.78
N ARG A 320 -2.73 -3.53 13.68
CA ARG A 320 -1.42 -3.07 14.18
C ARG A 320 -0.41 -4.20 14.21
N GLN A 321 0.87 -3.84 14.21
CA GLN A 321 1.93 -4.83 14.38
C GLN A 321 1.69 -5.64 15.66
N ALA A 322 2.00 -6.94 15.61
CA ALA A 322 1.81 -7.90 16.70
C ALA A 322 0.37 -8.20 17.14
N GLN A 323 -0.67 -7.64 16.50
CA GLN A 323 -2.07 -7.96 16.87
C GLN A 323 -2.63 -9.26 16.29
N GLY A 324 -1.96 -9.88 15.30
CA GLY A 324 -2.46 -11.04 14.55
C GLY A 324 -2.06 -12.42 15.09
N VAL A 325 -1.35 -12.50 16.22
CA VAL A 325 -0.92 -13.79 16.82
C VAL A 325 -1.41 -13.90 18.26
N VAL A 326 -2.73 -13.75 18.48
CA VAL A 326 -3.35 -14.14 19.75
C VAL A 326 -4.49 -15.10 19.47
N ARG A 327 -4.41 -16.27 20.11
CA ARG A 327 -5.25 -17.45 19.96
C ARG A 327 -6.75 -17.16 19.76
N GLY A 328 -7.29 -17.71 18.67
CA GLY A 328 -8.62 -18.30 18.58
C GLY A 328 -9.81 -17.44 19.02
N ARG A 329 -10.34 -16.64 18.10
CA ARG A 329 -11.80 -16.48 17.96
C ARG A 329 -12.18 -16.43 16.49
N ASP A 330 -12.93 -17.46 16.13
CA ASP A 330 -13.77 -17.56 14.95
C ASP A 330 -14.66 -16.31 14.84
N THR A 331 -14.51 -15.53 13.77
CA THR A 331 -15.50 -14.55 13.34
C THR A 331 -16.01 -14.93 11.94
N ARG A 332 -16.63 -16.10 11.84
CA ARG A 332 -17.85 -16.19 11.04
C ARG A 332 -18.90 -15.24 11.63
N ARG A 333 -19.28 -14.23 10.86
CA ARG A 333 -20.55 -13.45 10.82
C ARG A 333 -20.20 -12.22 9.97
N GLY A 334 -20.58 -12.09 8.71
CA GLY A 334 -21.91 -12.34 8.17
C GLY A 334 -22.82 -11.16 8.51
N VAL A 335 -22.70 -10.06 7.75
CA VAL A 335 -23.77 -9.24 7.17
C VAL A 335 -23.23 -8.64 5.88
#